data_AF-A0A966WM70-F1
#
_entry.id   AF-A0A966WM70-F1
#
_cell.length_a   1.000
_cell.length_b   1.000
_cell.length_c   1.000
_cell.angle_alpha   90.00
_cell.angle_beta   90.00
_cell.angle_gamma   90.00
#
_symmetry.space_group_name_H-M   'P 1'
#
loop_
_entity.id
_entity.type
_entity.pdbx_description
1 polymer ?
#
loop_
_entity_poly.entity_id
_entity_poly.type
_entity_poly.pdbx_seq_one_letter_code
_entity_poly.pdbx_strand_id
1 'polypeptide(L)'
;VKKVSDTLFSSNGNAFRQALLIQYPRQGTWTIAFQTGTPSGEVAAHVGEGHISVYVPTTPNPTSGFFLVVPSADVIELDMSVDQALTYVISMGAVSPDQPPAVKHSA
;
A
#
# COMPACT_ATOMS: atom_id res chain seq x y z
N VAL A 1 -16.78 12.98 -6.54
CA VAL A 1 -15.30 13.17 -6.60
C VAL A 1 -14.75 13.84 -5.34
N LYS A 2 -15.20 15.04 -4.93
CA LYS A 2 -14.76 15.72 -3.68
C LYS A 2 -14.70 14.81 -2.42
N LYS A 3 -15.76 14.05 -2.14
CA LYS A 3 -15.85 13.18 -0.95
C LYS A 3 -14.77 12.08 -0.86
N VAL A 4 -14.23 11.61 -2.00
CA VAL A 4 -13.27 10.50 -2.02
C VAL A 4 -11.84 11.00 -1.77
N SER A 5 -11.49 12.14 -2.36
CA SER A 5 -10.19 12.80 -2.17
C SER A 5 -9.99 13.27 -0.73
N ASP A 6 -11.03 13.83 -0.11
CA ASP A 6 -10.98 14.26 1.30
C ASP A 6 -10.81 13.07 2.25
N THR A 7 -11.31 11.88 1.90
CA THR A 7 -11.16 10.71 2.78
C THR A 7 -9.73 10.16 2.71
N LEU A 8 -9.15 10.05 1.50
CA LEU A 8 -7.81 9.49 1.29
C LEU A 8 -6.67 10.39 1.81
N PHE A 9 -6.86 11.71 1.80
CA PHE A 9 -5.81 12.69 2.12
C PHE A 9 -6.20 13.72 3.19
N SER A 10 -7.32 13.55 3.91
CA SER A 10 -7.60 14.43 5.05
C SER A 10 -6.57 14.22 6.14
N SER A 11 -6.20 15.33 6.77
CA SER A 11 -5.30 15.46 7.91
C SER A 11 -5.67 14.65 9.17
N ASN A 12 -6.72 13.82 9.11
CA ASN A 12 -7.14 12.86 10.14
C ASN A 12 -6.83 11.38 9.76
N GLY A 13 -6.04 11.13 8.71
CA GLY A 13 -5.09 10.00 8.63
C GLY A 13 -5.63 8.56 8.54
N ASN A 14 -6.94 8.31 8.47
CA ASN A 14 -7.48 6.96 8.69
C ASN A 14 -7.98 6.19 7.45
N ALA A 15 -7.67 6.62 6.23
CA ALA A 15 -8.10 5.88 5.03
C ALA A 15 -7.26 4.61 4.75
N PHE A 16 -6.00 4.61 5.17
CA PHE A 16 -5.09 3.49 4.98
C PHE A 16 -4.86 2.79 6.31
N ARG A 17 -5.01 1.46 6.31
CA ARG A 17 -4.88 0.67 7.54
C ARG A 17 -3.44 0.19 7.79
N GLN A 18 -2.73 -0.13 6.72
CA GLN A 18 -1.43 -0.80 6.79
C GLN A 18 -0.60 -0.47 5.55
N ALA A 19 0.71 -0.28 5.74
CA ALA A 19 1.68 -0.18 4.65
C ALA A 19 2.10 -1.59 4.22
N LEU A 20 2.12 -1.84 2.92
CA LEU A 20 2.33 -3.15 2.33
C LEU A 20 3.43 -3.08 1.29
N LEU A 21 4.13 -4.19 1.09
CA LEU A 21 5.06 -4.40 -0.02
C LEU A 21 4.50 -5.49 -0.93
N ILE A 22 4.35 -5.16 -2.22
CA ILE A 22 3.78 -6.06 -3.23
C ILE A 22 4.65 -6.10 -4.48
N GLN A 23 4.54 -7.17 -5.26
CA GLN A 23 5.17 -7.25 -6.57
C GLN A 23 4.26 -6.62 -7.65
N TYR A 24 4.73 -5.54 -8.28
CA TYR A 24 4.01 -4.82 -9.33
C TYR A 24 4.98 -3.99 -10.21
N PRO A 25 4.79 -3.90 -11.54
CA PRO A 25 3.73 -4.54 -12.32
C PRO A 25 4.04 -6.00 -12.72
N ARG A 26 5.20 -6.53 -12.31
CA ARG A 26 5.62 -7.91 -12.60
C ARG A 26 6.42 -8.49 -11.45
N GLN A 27 6.61 -9.82 -11.47
CA GLN A 27 7.47 -10.50 -10.52
C GLN A 27 8.92 -9.96 -10.54
N GLY A 28 9.53 -9.90 -9.37
CA GLY A 28 10.85 -9.34 -9.11
C GLY A 28 10.90 -7.81 -9.06
N THR A 29 9.78 -7.11 -9.19
CA THR A 29 9.69 -5.64 -9.04
C THR A 29 8.72 -5.30 -7.93
N TRP A 30 9.18 -4.54 -6.95
CA TRP A 30 8.44 -4.28 -5.71
C TRP A 30 8.00 -2.82 -5.61
N THR A 31 6.83 -2.60 -5.03
CA THR A 31 6.32 -1.26 -4.72
C THR A 31 5.64 -1.27 -3.36
N ILE A 32 5.62 -0.09 -2.73
CA ILE A 32 4.78 0.15 -1.57
C ILE A 32 3.33 0.34 -2.02
N ALA A 33 2.42 -0.28 -1.28
CA ALA A 33 0.99 -0.15 -1.43
C ALA A 33 0.34 0.08 -0.05
N PHE A 34 -0.89 0.55 -0.05
CA PHE A 34 -1.63 0.83 1.18
C PHE A 34 -2.93 0.04 1.19
N GLN A 35 -3.18 -0.70 2.27
CA GLN A 35 -4.40 -1.47 2.39
C GLN A 35 -5.61 -0.51 2.56
N THR A 36 -6.60 -0.68 1.69
CA THR A 36 -7.85 0.09 1.71
C THR A 36 -9.04 -0.75 2.20
N GLY A 37 -8.93 -2.08 2.17
CA GLY A 37 -9.93 -3.00 2.71
C GLY A 37 -9.88 -4.37 2.05
N THR A 38 -11.04 -5.02 1.96
CA THR A 38 -11.27 -6.25 1.19
C THR A 38 -12.19 -5.94 0.00
N PRO A 39 -12.08 -6.68 -1.12
CA PRO A 39 -13.01 -6.54 -2.22
C PRO A 39 -14.43 -6.89 -1.74
N SER A 40 -15.44 -6.27 -2.33
CA SER A 40 -16.86 -6.52 -2.01
C SER A 40 -17.72 -6.49 -3.28
N GLY A 41 -18.95 -6.99 -3.18
CA GLY A 41 -19.91 -7.02 -4.29
C GLY A 41 -19.41 -7.85 -5.47
N GLU A 42 -19.61 -7.33 -6.69
CA GLU A 42 -19.26 -8.01 -7.93
C GLU A 42 -17.75 -8.35 -8.01
N VAL A 43 -16.88 -7.47 -7.51
CA VAL A 43 -15.43 -7.71 -7.55
C VAL A 43 -15.08 -8.93 -6.69
N ALA A 44 -15.62 -9.03 -5.48
CA ALA A 44 -15.40 -10.18 -4.61
C ALA A 44 -15.93 -11.49 -5.22
N ALA A 45 -17.07 -11.44 -5.92
CA ALA A 45 -17.62 -12.60 -6.60
C ALA A 45 -16.72 -13.14 -7.72
N HIS A 46 -15.91 -12.29 -8.36
CA HIS A 46 -15.00 -12.67 -9.43
C HIS A 46 -13.63 -13.14 -8.93
N VAL A 47 -13.08 -12.50 -7.91
CA VAL A 47 -11.73 -12.84 -7.40
C VAL A 47 -11.76 -13.94 -6.32
N GLY A 48 -12.92 -14.15 -5.69
CA GLY A 48 -13.08 -15.09 -4.59
C GLY A 48 -12.53 -14.58 -3.26
N GLU A 49 -12.43 -15.49 -2.29
CA GLU A 49 -11.89 -15.19 -0.97
C GLU A 49 -10.37 -15.03 -1.00
N GLY A 50 -9.78 -14.56 0.10
CA GLY A 50 -8.32 -14.44 0.25
C GLY A 50 -7.67 -13.30 -0.54
N HIS A 51 -8.45 -12.30 -0.96
CA HIS A 51 -7.94 -11.11 -1.64
C HIS A 51 -8.09 -9.86 -0.77
N ILE A 52 -7.20 -8.90 -0.97
CA ILE A 52 -7.27 -7.57 -0.35
C ILE A 52 -7.27 -6.47 -1.41
N SER A 53 -7.88 -5.34 -1.05
CA SER A 53 -7.91 -4.13 -1.85
C SER A 53 -6.78 -3.21 -1.43
N VAL A 54 -5.93 -2.81 -2.37
CA VAL A 54 -4.77 -1.96 -2.11
C VAL A 54 -4.72 -0.77 -3.06
N TYR A 55 -4.15 0.32 -2.57
CA TYR A 55 -3.83 1.51 -3.36
C TYR A 55 -2.32 1.60 -3.57
N VAL A 56 -1.88 1.69 -4.83
CA VAL A 56 -0.49 1.91 -5.22
C VAL A 56 -0.34 3.35 -5.69
N PRO A 57 0.29 4.24 -4.93
CA PRO A 57 0.46 5.63 -5.32
C PRO A 57 1.51 5.80 -6.42
N THR A 58 1.39 6.89 -7.17
CA THR A 58 2.48 7.40 -8.00
C THR A 58 3.45 8.24 -7.17
N THR A 59 4.74 8.15 -7.47
CA THR A 59 5.77 9.00 -6.86
C THR A 59 6.08 10.21 -7.75
N PRO A 60 6.45 11.38 -7.19
CA PRO A 60 6.43 11.75 -5.77
C PRO A 60 5.04 12.17 -5.27
N ASN A 61 4.06 12.33 -6.16
CA ASN A 61 2.74 12.85 -5.83
C ASN A 61 1.71 11.71 -5.65
N PRO A 62 1.33 11.36 -4.41
CA PRO A 62 0.43 10.24 -4.14
C PRO A 62 -1.04 10.63 -4.35
N THR A 63 -1.35 11.68 -5.11
CA THR A 63 -2.75 12.03 -5.44
C THR A 63 -3.34 11.08 -6.49
N SER A 64 -2.48 10.49 -7.33
CA SER A 64 -2.85 9.52 -8.36
C SER A 64 -2.21 8.16 -8.10
N GLY A 65 -2.73 7.11 -8.72
CA GLY A 65 -2.23 5.76 -8.53
C GLY A 65 -3.17 4.71 -9.11
N PHE A 66 -2.91 3.47 -8.73
CA PHE A 66 -3.71 2.32 -9.12
C PHE A 66 -4.46 1.76 -7.92
N PHE A 67 -5.70 1.36 -8.15
CA PHE A 67 -6.42 0.47 -7.26
C PHE A 67 -6.22 -0.97 -7.74
N LEU A 68 -5.73 -1.83 -6.87
CA LEU A 68 -5.48 -3.24 -7.19
C LEU A 68 -6.20 -4.14 -6.19
N VAL A 69 -6.63 -5.30 -6.67
CA VAL A 69 -7.09 -6.40 -5.82
C VAL A 69 -6.08 -7.53 -5.99
N VAL A 70 -5.45 -7.93 -4.90
CA VAL A 70 -4.32 -8.88 -4.92
C VAL A 70 -4.55 -10.01 -3.91
N PRO A 71 -4.03 -11.23 -4.16
CA PRO A 71 -4.06 -12.30 -3.18
C PRO A 71 -3.34 -11.86 -1.90
N SER A 72 -3.92 -12.09 -0.74
CA SER A 72 -3.29 -11.74 0.55
C SER A 72 -1.97 -12.49 0.78
N ALA A 73 -1.81 -13.66 0.17
CA ALA A 73 -0.59 -14.46 0.24
C ALA A 73 0.61 -13.82 -0.50
N ASP A 74 0.37 -12.91 -1.45
CA ASP A 74 1.42 -12.25 -2.25
C ASP A 74 1.84 -10.90 -1.67
N VAL A 75 1.42 -10.61 -0.44
CA VAL A 75 1.57 -9.32 0.22
C VAL A 75 2.44 -9.47 1.46
N ILE A 76 3.39 -8.55 1.63
CA ILE A 76 4.21 -8.46 2.84
C ILE A 76 3.78 -7.22 3.61
N GLU A 77 3.37 -7.40 4.87
CA GLU A 77 3.12 -6.26 5.77
C GLU A 77 4.44 -5.62 6.19
N LEU A 78 4.49 -4.29 6.17
CA LEU A 78 5.66 -3.53 6.59
C LEU A 78 5.48 -3.06 8.04
N ASP A 79 6.57 -3.07 8.81
CA ASP A 79 6.56 -2.59 10.21
C ASP A 79 6.47 -1.05 10.32
N MET A 80 6.68 -0.33 9.22
CA MET A 80 6.61 1.14 9.21
C MET A 80 5.16 1.64 9.26
N SER A 81 4.95 2.80 9.88
CA SER A 81 3.64 3.44 9.86
C SER A 81 3.25 3.89 8.45
N VAL A 82 1.95 4.10 8.22
CA VAL A 82 1.43 4.67 6.96
C VAL A 82 2.11 6.01 6.63
N ASP A 83 2.32 6.87 7.62
CA ASP A 83 2.96 8.18 7.43
C ASP A 83 4.44 8.07 7.04
N GLN A 84 5.16 7.10 7.63
CA GLN A 84 6.53 6.79 7.26
C GLN A 84 6.61 6.26 5.82
N ALA A 85 5.72 5.34 5.46
CA ALA A 85 5.64 4.82 4.10
C ALA A 85 5.29 5.91 3.08
N LEU A 86 4.33 6.78 3.38
CA LEU A 86 3.97 7.92 2.52
C LEU A 86 5.14 8.88 2.35
N THR A 87 5.87 9.19 3.41
CA THR A 87 7.07 10.03 3.35
C THR A 87 8.14 9.40 2.45
N TYR A 88 8.35 8.09 2.55
CA TYR A 88 9.30 7.37 1.70
C TYR A 88 8.89 7.38 0.22
N VAL A 89 7.60 7.17 -0.07
CA VAL A 89 7.02 7.28 -1.42
C VAL A 89 7.15 8.69 -1.99
N ILE A 90 6.75 9.72 -1.23
CA ILE A 90 6.79 11.12 -1.67
C ILE A 90 8.23 11.58 -1.93
N SER A 91 9.18 11.11 -1.11
CA SER A 91 10.61 11.41 -1.30
C SER A 91 11.27 10.59 -2.41
N MET A 92 10.53 9.75 -3.13
CA MET A 92 11.07 8.83 -4.15
C MET A 92 12.18 7.94 -3.62
N GLY A 93 12.08 7.53 -2.35
CA GLY A 93 13.08 6.70 -1.69
C GLY A 93 14.25 7.46 -1.06
N ALA A 94 14.28 8.81 -1.12
CA ALA A 94 15.40 9.59 -0.59
C ALA A 94 15.40 9.71 0.94
N VAL A 95 14.23 9.63 1.59
CA VAL A 95 14.08 9.74 3.05
C VAL A 95 13.73 8.38 3.63
N SER A 96 14.73 7.68 4.18
CA SER A 96 14.51 6.36 4.79
C SER A 96 13.46 6.47 5.91
N PRO A 97 12.45 5.59 5.94
CA PRO A 97 11.63 5.42 7.14
C PRO A 97 12.55 4.93 8.27
N ASP A 98 12.40 5.45 9.47
CA ASP A 98 13.26 5.12 10.62
C ASP A 98 13.36 3.60 10.80
N GLN A 99 14.59 3.09 11.01
CA GLN A 99 14.89 1.65 10.99
C GLN A 99 14.09 0.84 12.02
N PRO A 100 13.29 -0.17 11.59
CA PRO A 100 12.99 -1.34 12.42
C PRO A 100 14.25 -2.22 12.55
N PRO A 101 14.38 -3.01 13.63
CA PRO A 101 15.61 -3.74 13.95
C PRO A 101 16.00 -4.71 12.82
N ALA A 102 17.29 -4.73 12.50
CA ALA A 102 17.88 -5.50 11.41
C ALA A 102 17.34 -6.94 11.33
N VAL A 103 16.64 -7.25 10.23
CA VAL A 103 16.28 -8.62 9.87
C VAL A 103 17.58 -9.37 9.56
N LYS A 104 17.99 -10.26 10.47
CA LYS A 104 19.10 -11.18 10.22
C LYS A 104 18.65 -12.19 9.17
N HIS A 105 19.04 -12.00 7.92
CA HIS A 105 19.06 -13.10 6.97
C HIS A 105 20.20 -14.04 7.38
N SER A 106 19.86 -15.13 8.07
CA SER A 106 20.76 -16.26 8.26
C SER A 106 21.04 -16.87 6.88
N ALA A 107 22.33 -16.84 6.50
CA ALA A 107 22.90 -17.56 5.37
C ALA A 107 22.82 -19.08 5.56
#